data_AF-A0A6C2D654-F1
#
_entry.id   AF-A0A6C2D654-F1
#
_cell.length_a   1.000
_cell.length_b   1.000
_cell.length_c   1.000
_cell.angle_alpha   90.00
_cell.angle_beta   90.00
_cell.angle_gamma   90.00
#
_symmetry.space_group_name_H-M   'P 1'
#
loop_
_entity.id
_entity.type
_entity.pdbx_description
1 polymer ?
#
loop_
_entity_poly.entity_id
_entity_poly.type
_entity_poly.pdbx_seq_one_letter_code
_entity_poly.pdbx_strand_id
1 'polypeptide(L)'
;MYHVTVAFRADREYEFHVHADDIAGLTKDAAREWLQEEFDELECTPSNPVGKVLVLDVILNVAKYGGEQRFAQGGEWARRFVACVGVALDRPAVRIDVPGFVVG
;
A
#
# COMPACT_ATOMS: atom_id res chain seq x y z
N MET A 1 2.45 15.56 1.83
CA MET A 1 3.62 14.84 1.29
C MET A 1 3.89 13.67 2.21
N TYR A 2 4.04 12.48 1.65
CA TYR A 2 4.26 11.25 2.40
C TYR A 2 5.50 10.54 1.88
N HIS A 3 6.18 9.81 2.77
CA HIS A 3 7.25 8.90 2.42
C HIS A 3 6.79 7.47 2.66
N VAL A 4 6.80 6.63 1.63
CA VAL A 4 6.35 5.24 1.73
C VAL A 4 7.49 4.31 1.32
N THR A 5 7.88 3.43 2.22
CA THR A 5 8.88 2.39 1.95
C THR A 5 8.19 1.03 1.91
N VAL A 6 8.40 0.27 0.85
CA VAL A 6 7.90 -1.11 0.71
C VAL A 6 9.09 -2.06 0.74
N ALA A 7 9.17 -2.89 1.78
CA ALA A 7 10.24 -3.86 1.99
C ALA A 7 9.76 -5.27 1.66
N PHE A 8 10.44 -5.93 0.73
CA PHE A 8 10.23 -7.34 0.39
C PHE A 8 11.27 -8.25 1.05
N ARG A 9 12.50 -7.75 1.24
CA ARG A 9 13.62 -8.42 1.93
C ARG A 9 14.59 -7.38 2.51
N ALA A 10 15.55 -7.83 3.31
CA ALA A 10 16.56 -6.96 3.92
C ALA A 10 17.39 -6.12 2.90
N ASP A 11 17.55 -6.61 1.66
CA ASP A 11 18.24 -5.93 0.57
C ASP A 11 17.28 -5.41 -0.53
N ARG A 12 15.97 -5.55 -0.35
CA ARG A 12 14.93 -5.25 -1.34
C ARG A 12 13.89 -4.32 -0.75
N GLU A 13 14.25 -3.05 -0.71
CA GLU A 13 13.43 -1.96 -0.20
C GLU A 13 13.22 -0.92 -1.30
N TYR A 14 11.99 -0.47 -1.44
CA TYR A 14 11.59 0.48 -2.48
C TYR A 14 10.97 1.70 -1.83
N GLU A 15 11.63 2.84 -2.00
CA GLU A 15 11.24 4.11 -1.40
C GLU A 15 10.51 4.97 -2.41
N PHE A 16 9.37 5.53 -1.98
CA PHE A 16 8.53 6.38 -2.78
C PHE A 16 8.25 7.69 -2.06
N HIS A 17 8.45 8.79 -2.77
CA HIS A 17 8.05 10.12 -2.35
C HIS A 17 6.70 10.44 -2.98
N VAL A 18 5.69 10.64 -2.15
CA VAL A 18 4.34 11.01 -2.57
C VAL A 18 4.18 12.52 -2.39
N HIS A 19 4.14 13.23 -3.50
CA HIS A 19 3.99 14.69 -3.54
C HIS A 19 2.52 15.10 -3.43
N ALA A 20 2.27 16.40 -3.29
CA ALA A 20 0.92 16.93 -3.20
C ALA A 20 0.12 16.67 -4.49
N ASP A 21 0.77 16.74 -5.66
CA ASP A 21 0.16 16.45 -6.95
C ASP A 21 -0.30 14.99 -7.09
N ASP A 22 0.44 14.03 -6.50
CA ASP A 22 0.09 12.60 -6.55
C ASP A 22 -1.20 12.27 -5.78
N ILE A 23 -1.59 13.15 -4.84
CA ILE A 23 -2.77 12.99 -3.98
C ILE A 23 -3.80 14.10 -4.22
N ALA A 24 -3.62 14.93 -5.23
CA ALA A 24 -4.54 16.01 -5.54
C ALA A 24 -5.92 15.43 -5.87
N GLY A 25 -6.92 15.75 -5.03
CA GLY A 25 -8.29 15.22 -5.17
C GLY A 25 -8.48 13.78 -4.67
N LEU A 26 -7.43 13.11 -4.18
CA LEU A 26 -7.55 11.79 -3.57
C LEU A 26 -8.05 11.92 -2.13
N THR A 27 -9.29 11.52 -1.89
CA THR A 27 -9.88 11.51 -0.54
C THR A 27 -9.49 10.25 0.21
N LYS A 28 -9.60 10.27 1.55
CA LYS A 28 -9.37 9.08 2.40
C LYS A 28 -10.30 7.92 2.05
N ASP A 29 -11.54 8.22 1.66
CA ASP A 29 -12.51 7.20 1.26
C ASP A 29 -12.13 6.57 -0.07
N ALA A 30 -11.84 7.39 -1.09
CA ALA A 30 -11.41 6.90 -2.40
C ALA A 30 -10.08 6.12 -2.34
N ALA A 31 -9.17 6.50 -1.44
CA ALA A 31 -7.93 5.76 -1.21
C ALA A 31 -8.19 4.37 -0.62
N ARG A 32 -9.14 4.26 0.33
CA ARG A 32 -9.52 2.98 0.95
C ARG A 32 -10.30 2.11 -0.03
N GLU A 33 -11.20 2.70 -0.81
CA GLU A 33 -11.95 2.01 -1.86
C GLU A 33 -11.00 1.39 -2.90
N TRP A 34 -10.08 2.18 -3.44
CA TRP A 34 -9.09 1.66 -4.39
C TRP A 34 -8.24 0.52 -3.82
N LEU A 35 -7.80 0.63 -2.56
CA LEU A 35 -7.04 -0.45 -1.90
C LEU A 35 -7.88 -1.72 -1.74
N GLN A 36 -9.18 -1.58 -1.48
CA GLN A 36 -10.10 -2.70 -1.35
C GLN A 36 -10.38 -3.35 -2.70
N GLU A 37 -10.62 -2.55 -3.75
CA GLU A 37 -10.78 -3.04 -5.12
C GLU A 37 -9.56 -3.85 -5.57
N GLU A 38 -8.34 -3.33 -5.36
CA GLU A 38 -7.11 -4.05 -5.70
C GLU A 38 -6.94 -5.35 -4.89
N PHE A 39 -7.37 -5.35 -3.63
CA PHE A 39 -7.36 -6.56 -2.80
C PHE A 39 -8.27 -7.64 -3.37
N ASP A 40 -9.47 -7.25 -3.80
CA ASP A 40 -10.45 -8.15 -4.41
C ASP A 40 -9.98 -8.62 -5.81
N GLU A 41 -9.41 -7.72 -6.64
CA GLU A 41 -8.86 -8.06 -7.96
C GLU A 41 -7.66 -9.00 -7.90
N LEU A 42 -6.82 -8.87 -6.86
CA LEU A 42 -5.70 -9.78 -6.60
C LEU A 42 -6.14 -11.12 -5.97
N GLU A 43 -7.45 -11.34 -5.83
CA GLU A 43 -8.06 -12.51 -5.18
C GLU A 43 -7.47 -12.77 -3.79
N CYS A 44 -7.14 -11.70 -3.07
CA CYS A 44 -6.57 -11.79 -1.73
C CYS A 44 -7.62 -12.36 -0.76
N THR A 45 -7.19 -13.22 0.16
CA THR A 45 -8.04 -13.68 1.25
C THR A 45 -7.73 -12.90 2.52
N PRO A 46 -8.76 -12.42 3.25
CA PRO A 46 -8.52 -11.68 4.49
C PRO A 46 -7.84 -12.60 5.48
N SER A 47 -6.74 -12.13 6.08
CA SER A 47 -5.94 -12.98 6.98
C SER A 47 -6.65 -13.32 8.28
N ASN A 48 -7.74 -12.60 8.61
CA ASN A 48 -8.58 -12.88 9.76
C ASN A 48 -10.06 -13.00 9.35
N PRO A 49 -10.65 -14.21 9.32
CA PRO A 49 -12.02 -14.44 8.83
C PRO A 49 -13.12 -13.96 9.79
N VAL A 50 -12.76 -13.41 10.95
CA VAL A 50 -13.70 -12.93 11.98
C VAL A 50 -13.44 -11.44 12.25
N GLY A 51 -14.26 -10.57 11.66
CA GLY A 51 -14.25 -9.12 11.92
C GLY A 51 -14.04 -8.25 10.68
N LYS A 52 -14.07 -6.92 10.88
CA LYS A 52 -13.76 -5.94 9.82
C LYS A 52 -12.31 -6.12 9.38
N VAL A 53 -12.08 -6.29 8.08
CA VAL A 53 -10.73 -6.27 7.51
C VAL A 53 -10.08 -4.93 7.84
N LEU A 54 -8.91 -4.98 8.48
CA LEU A 54 -8.18 -3.77 8.80
C LEU A 54 -7.53 -3.22 7.54
N VAL A 55 -7.53 -1.90 7.35
CA VAL A 55 -6.86 -1.25 6.22
C VAL A 55 -5.38 -1.67 6.11
N LEU A 56 -4.73 -1.97 7.25
CA LEU A 56 -3.36 -2.47 7.28
C LEU A 56 -3.24 -3.87 6.66
N ASP A 57 -4.22 -4.75 6.89
CA ASP A 57 -4.26 -6.09 6.29
C ASP A 57 -4.44 -6.00 4.76
N VAL A 58 -5.33 -5.10 4.31
CA VAL A 58 -5.52 -4.81 2.89
C VAL A 58 -4.22 -4.34 2.26
N ILE A 59 -3.55 -3.33 2.85
CA ILE A 59 -2.28 -2.79 2.35
C ILE A 59 -1.20 -3.86 2.26
N LEU A 60 -1.06 -4.70 3.29
CA LEU A 60 -0.05 -5.76 3.33
C LEU A 60 -0.30 -6.83 2.26
N ASN A 61 -1.56 -7.26 2.09
CA ASN A 61 -1.89 -8.26 1.09
C ASN A 61 -1.76 -7.69 -0.33
N VAL A 62 -2.27 -6.49 -0.61
CA VAL A 62 -2.08 -5.85 -1.92
C VAL A 62 -0.60 -5.68 -2.26
N ALA A 63 0.25 -5.27 -1.30
CA ALA A 63 1.70 -5.22 -1.53
C ALA A 63 2.30 -6.60 -1.83
N LYS A 64 1.93 -7.62 -1.03
CA LYS A 64 2.41 -8.98 -1.15
C LYS A 64 2.02 -9.63 -2.48
N TYR A 65 0.75 -9.55 -2.87
CA TYR A 65 0.18 -10.19 -4.05
C TYR A 65 0.37 -9.36 -5.32
N GLY A 66 0.42 -8.03 -5.22
CA GLY A 66 0.78 -7.14 -6.33
C GLY A 66 2.24 -7.35 -6.79
N GLY A 67 3.09 -7.85 -5.90
CA GLY A 67 4.40 -8.39 -6.23
C GLY A 67 5.51 -7.36 -6.34
N GLU A 68 6.73 -7.77 -5.97
CA GLU A 68 7.94 -6.94 -5.92
C GLU A 68 8.22 -6.22 -7.24
N GLN A 69 7.96 -6.86 -8.38
CA GLN A 69 8.31 -6.33 -9.70
C GLN A 69 7.61 -5.00 -9.99
N ARG A 70 6.35 -4.83 -9.57
CA ARG A 70 5.61 -3.57 -9.79
C ARG A 70 6.24 -2.41 -9.03
N PHE A 71 6.72 -2.66 -7.81
CA PHE A 71 7.46 -1.69 -7.00
C PHE A 71 8.85 -1.42 -7.57
N ALA A 72 9.56 -2.44 -8.02
CA ALA A 72 10.87 -2.31 -8.65
C ALA A 72 10.83 -1.48 -9.94
N GLN A 73 9.73 -1.56 -10.71
CA GLN A 73 9.53 -0.77 -11.93
C GLN A 73 9.11 0.68 -11.63
N GLY A 74 8.54 0.96 -10.45
CA GLY A 74 8.08 2.30 -10.07
C GLY A 74 7.01 2.89 -11.00
N GLY A 75 6.22 2.01 -11.64
CA GLY A 75 5.19 2.38 -12.60
C GLY A 75 3.95 3.02 -11.96
N GLU A 76 2.94 3.30 -12.79
CA GLU A 76 1.71 3.97 -12.36
C GLU A 76 1.00 3.25 -11.22
N TRP A 77 0.91 1.91 -11.29
CA TRP A 77 0.33 1.10 -10.23
C TRP A 77 1.02 1.29 -8.88
N ALA A 78 2.36 1.26 -8.85
CA ALA A 78 3.11 1.43 -7.62
C ALA A 78 2.93 2.83 -7.03
N ARG A 79 2.92 3.86 -7.88
CA ARG A 79 2.65 5.26 -7.49
C ARG A 79 1.24 5.43 -6.93
N ARG A 80 0.24 4.84 -7.58
CA ARG A 80 -1.14 4.85 -7.13
C ARG A 80 -1.29 4.16 -5.77
N PHE A 81 -0.66 3.00 -5.62
CA PHE A 81 -0.64 2.26 -4.36
C PHE A 81 -0.07 3.10 -3.21
N VAL A 82 1.14 3.66 -3.37
CA VAL A 82 1.76 4.46 -2.30
C VAL A 82 1.00 5.76 -2.02
N ALA A 83 0.36 6.36 -3.02
CA ALA A 83 -0.51 7.53 -2.83
C ALA A 83 -1.74 7.17 -1.99
N CYS A 84 -2.43 6.07 -2.32
CA CYS A 84 -3.56 5.58 -1.54
C CYS A 84 -3.14 5.21 -0.11
N VAL A 85 -2.00 4.54 0.08
CA VAL A 85 -1.46 4.22 1.41
C VAL A 85 -1.21 5.51 2.22
N GLY A 86 -0.50 6.48 1.64
CA GLY A 86 -0.18 7.74 2.31
C GLY A 86 -1.43 8.48 2.76
N VAL A 87 -2.44 8.59 1.89
CA VAL A 87 -3.71 9.26 2.21
C VAL A 87 -4.55 8.45 3.21
N ALA A 88 -4.66 7.13 3.04
CA ALA A 88 -5.50 6.28 3.88
C ALA A 88 -4.99 6.23 5.33
N LEU A 89 -3.67 6.21 5.53
CA LEU A 89 -3.02 6.18 6.83
C LEU A 89 -2.79 7.57 7.42
N ASP A 90 -2.67 8.61 6.57
CA ASP A 90 -2.44 10.00 6.98
C ASP A 90 -1.19 10.17 7.85
N ARG A 91 -0.13 9.42 7.52
CA ARG A 91 1.16 9.43 8.23
C ARG A 91 2.26 9.98 7.34
N PRO A 92 3.16 10.83 7.87
CA PRO A 92 4.23 11.44 7.08
C PRO A 92 5.23 10.42 6.54
N ALA A 93 5.45 9.33 7.28
CA ALA A 93 6.27 8.20 6.86
C ALA A 93 5.53 6.89 7.15
N VAL A 94 5.56 5.97 6.20
CA VAL A 94 4.96 4.64 6.29
C VAL A 94 5.96 3.61 5.81
N ARG A 95 6.21 2.58 6.62
CA ARG A 95 6.95 1.39 6.21
C ARG A 95 5.99 0.21 6.09
N ILE A 96 5.97 -0.42 4.92
CA ILE A 96 5.25 -1.66 4.66
C ILE A 96 6.29 -2.78 4.61
N ASP A 97 6.34 -3.58 5.67
CA ASP A 97 7.21 -4.74 5.77
C ASP A 97 6.42 -6.00 5.36
N VAL A 98 6.58 -6.41 4.11
CA VAL A 98 5.91 -7.59 3.55
C VAL A 98 6.37 -8.90 4.23
N PRO A 99 7.68 -9.17 4.44
CA PRO A 99 8.11 -10.43 5.07
C PRO A 99 7.76 -10.50 6.56
N GLY A 100 7.79 -9.37 7.28
CA GLY A 100 7.37 -9.26 8.68
C GLY A 100 5.85 -9.16 8.86
N PHE A 101 5.11 -8.89 7.78
CA PHE A 101 3.67 -8.63 7.77
C PHE A 101 3.26 -7.51 8.73
N VAL A 102 3.98 -6.38 8.67
CA VAL A 102 3.81 -5.22 9.57
C VAL A 102 3.77 -3.91 8.78
N VAL A 103 2.92 -2.97 9.22
CA VAL A 103 2.91 -1.58 8.73
C VAL A 103 3.20 -0.63 9.89
N GLY A 104 4.26 0.18 9.75
CA GLY A 104 4.78 1.11 10.76
C GLY A 104 4.71 2.56 10.32
#